data_AF-A0A2R6QMS9-F1
#
_entry.id   AF-A0A2R6QMS9-F1
#
_cell.length_a   1.000
_cell.length_b   1.000
_cell.length_c   1.000
_cell.angle_alpha   90.00
_cell.angle_beta   90.00
_cell.angle_gamma   90.00
#
_symmetry.space_group_name_H-M   'P 1'
#
loop_
_entity.id
_entity.type
_entity.pdbx_description
1 polymer ?
#
loop_
_entity_poly.entity_id
_entity_poly.type
_entity_poly.pdbx_seq_one_letter_code
_entity_poly.pdbx_strand_id
1 'polypeptide(L)'
;MVSRDTVRTAVGVLGNIISFILFMSPMPTFVQIFKKGSVEQYSAAPYLGTLINCGLWMLYGLPMVHPHSFLVITINASGMVVELAYLLLFLRYSDQRAKVRVLVLMLVELVVIVGVAFLALTLAHTTKLRSTIVGSVAMMGNVIMYAAPLSVMVSPLSI
;
A
#
# COMPACT_ATOMS: atom_id res chain seq x y z
N MET A 1 -27.82 22.56 -7.74
CA MET A 1 -27.42 21.22 -8.24
C MET A 1 -25.96 21.00 -7.87
N VAL A 2 -25.63 19.85 -7.26
CA VAL A 2 -24.23 19.53 -6.90
C VAL A 2 -23.50 19.05 -8.15
N SER A 3 -22.30 19.59 -8.44
CA SER A 3 -21.52 19.19 -9.62
C SER A 3 -20.82 17.84 -9.40
N ARG A 4 -20.54 17.12 -10.49
CA ARG A 4 -19.81 15.83 -10.44
C ARG A 4 -18.42 15.98 -9.83
N ASP A 5 -17.74 17.09 -10.10
CA ASP A 5 -16.41 17.37 -9.56
C ASP A 5 -16.45 17.65 -8.06
N THR A 6 -17.52 18.30 -7.58
CA THR A 6 -17.77 18.49 -6.15
C THR A 6 -17.95 17.14 -5.45
N VAL A 7 -18.76 16.23 -6.00
CA VAL A 7 -18.96 14.89 -5.42
C VAL A 7 -17.66 14.09 -5.43
N ARG A 8 -16.93 14.08 -6.54
CA ARG A 8 -15.64 13.38 -6.67
C ARG A 8 -14.64 13.86 -5.62
N THR A 9 -14.54 15.17 -5.43
CA THR A 9 -13.63 15.77 -4.44
C THR A 9 -14.06 15.42 -3.02
N ALA A 10 -15.35 15.55 -2.69
CA ALA A 10 -15.87 15.23 -1.36
C ALA A 10 -15.61 13.76 -1.00
N VAL A 11 -15.94 12.83 -1.89
CA VAL A 11 -15.69 11.39 -1.69
C VAL A 11 -14.19 11.11 -1.58
N GLY A 12 -13.36 11.75 -2.40
CA GLY A 12 -11.91 11.59 -2.35
C GLY A 12 -11.30 12.07 -1.02
N VAL A 13 -11.76 13.21 -0.49
CA VAL A 13 -11.32 13.74 0.82
C VAL A 13 -11.76 12.81 1.95
N LEU A 14 -13.02 12.38 1.97
CA LEU A 14 -13.52 11.43 2.97
C LEU A 14 -12.74 10.11 2.92
N GLY A 15 -12.49 9.59 1.72
CA GLY A 15 -11.67 8.39 1.51
C GLY A 15 -10.25 8.57 2.05
N ASN A 16 -9.60 9.71 1.79
CA ASN A 16 -8.28 10.01 2.34
C ASN A 16 -8.27 9.98 3.87
N ILE A 17 -9.27 10.59 4.52
CA ILE A 17 -9.36 10.62 5.99
C ILE A 17 -9.52 9.20 6.56
N ILE A 18 -10.46 8.41 6.01
CA ILE A 18 -10.74 7.06 6.49
C ILE A 18 -9.53 6.14 6.28
N SER A 19 -8.92 6.19 5.09
CA SER A 19 -7.73 5.41 4.78
C SER A 19 -6.55 5.79 5.66
N PHE A 20 -6.38 7.08 5.98
CA PHE A 20 -5.31 7.51 6.88
C PHE A 20 -5.50 6.93 8.29
N ILE A 21 -6.73 6.95 8.81
CA ILE A 21 -7.05 6.30 10.09
C ILE A 21 -6.73 4.80 10.03
N LEU A 22 -7.03 4.13 8.90
CA LEU A 22 -6.72 2.72 8.71
C LEU A 22 -5.22 2.44 8.71
N PHE A 23 -4.39 3.27 8.07
CA PHE A 23 -2.92 3.16 8.12
C PHE A 23 -2.37 3.34 9.55
N MET A 24 -3.07 4.10 10.39
CA MET A 24 -2.69 4.29 11.79
C MET A 24 -3.11 3.11 12.69
N SER A 25 -3.93 2.17 12.20
CA SER A 25 -4.42 1.04 13.00
C SER A 25 -3.34 0.14 13.61
N PRO A 26 -2.16 -0.09 12.98
CA PRO A 26 -1.09 -0.90 13.59
C PRO A 26 -0.24 -0.14 14.62
N MET A 27 -0.48 1.16 14.84
CA MET A 27 0.31 1.98 15.76
C MET A 27 0.41 1.36 17.18
N PRO A 28 -0.68 0.86 17.81
CA PRO A 28 -0.58 0.22 19.12
C PRO A 28 0.36 -0.99 19.14
N THR A 29 0.38 -1.78 18.05
CA THR A 29 1.30 -2.91 17.88
C THR A 29 2.75 -2.45 17.87
N PHE A 30 3.07 -1.40 17.12
CA PHE A 30 4.45 -0.87 17.08
C PHE A 30 4.87 -0.19 18.37
N VAL A 31 3.94 0.40 19.12
CA VAL A 31 4.21 0.88 20.48
C VAL A 31 4.61 -0.29 21.39
N GLN A 32 3.99 -1.47 21.25
CA GLN A 32 4.39 -2.66 22.00
C GLN A 32 5.77 -3.17 21.58
N ILE A 33 6.05 -3.24 20.28
CA ILE A 33 7.37 -3.64 19.75
C ILE A 33 8.46 -2.73 20.32
N PHE A 34 8.24 -1.41 20.32
CA PHE A 34 9.18 -0.44 20.87
C PHE A 34 9.42 -0.66 22.37
N LYS A 35 8.34 -0.81 23.16
CA LYS A 35 8.44 -1.04 24.61
C LYS A 35 9.14 -2.34 24.97
N LYS A 36 8.91 -3.40 24.19
CA LYS A 36 9.50 -4.73 24.42
C LYS A 36 10.91 -4.87 23.84
N GLY A 37 11.28 -4.01 22.90
CA GLY A 37 12.56 -4.09 22.19
C GLY A 37 12.69 -5.32 21.27
N SER A 38 11.56 -5.94 20.88
CA SER A 38 11.52 -7.15 20.07
C SER A 38 10.24 -7.18 19.23
N VAL A 39 10.34 -7.70 18.00
CA VAL A 39 9.18 -7.95 17.12
C VAL A 39 8.38 -9.20 17.51
N GLU A 40 8.87 -10.00 18.46
CA GLU A 40 8.21 -11.24 18.93
C GLU A 40 7.70 -12.13 17.79
N GLN A 41 6.38 -12.35 17.71
CA GLN A 41 5.70 -13.15 16.68
C GLN A 41 5.04 -12.28 15.60
N TYR A 42 5.24 -10.95 15.64
CA TYR A 42 4.67 -10.05 14.64
C TYR A 42 5.36 -10.28 13.29
N SER A 43 4.56 -10.31 12.22
CA SER A 43 5.03 -10.48 10.85
C SER A 43 5.15 -9.15 10.14
N ALA A 44 6.17 -9.00 9.29
CA ALA A 44 6.30 -7.85 8.39
C ALA A 44 5.38 -7.91 7.16
N ALA A 45 4.78 -9.08 6.87
CA ALA A 45 4.04 -9.33 5.64
C ALA A 45 2.89 -8.33 5.37
N PRO A 46 2.06 -7.92 6.36
CA PRO A 46 1.02 -6.93 6.12
C PRO A 46 1.58 -5.58 5.65
N TYR A 47 2.69 -5.13 6.24
CA TYR A 47 3.29 -3.83 5.94
C TYR A 47 3.97 -3.83 4.56
N LEU A 48 4.64 -4.93 4.19
CA LEU A 48 5.19 -5.14 2.84
C LEU A 48 4.07 -5.17 1.78
N GLY A 49 3.00 -5.93 2.03
CA GLY A 49 1.84 -5.99 1.14
C GLY A 49 1.19 -4.62 0.91
N THR A 50 1.04 -3.83 1.98
CA THR A 50 0.52 -2.46 1.88
C THR A 50 1.50 -1.52 1.17
N LEU A 51 2.81 -1.67 1.38
CA LEU A 51 3.83 -0.83 0.76
C LEU A 51 3.82 -0.96 -0.76
N ILE A 52 3.84 -2.19 -1.31
CA ILE A 52 3.75 -2.40 -2.75
C ILE A 52 2.42 -1.92 -3.33
N ASN A 53 1.32 -2.11 -2.60
CA ASN A 53 0.00 -1.65 -3.01
C ASN A 53 -0.04 -0.12 -3.13
N CYS A 54 0.48 0.59 -2.12
CA CYS A 54 0.61 2.04 -2.15
C CYS A 54 1.47 2.49 -3.33
N GLY A 55 2.60 1.82 -3.58
CA GLY A 55 3.47 2.11 -4.72
C GLY A 55 2.78 1.96 -6.08
N LEU A 56 2.00 0.90 -6.27
CA LEU A 56 1.24 0.68 -7.50
C LEU A 56 0.12 1.72 -7.70
N TRP A 57 -0.58 2.10 -6.63
CA TRP A 57 -1.60 3.16 -6.71
C TRP A 57 -1.01 4.56 -6.86
N MET A 58 0.18 4.81 -6.33
CA MET A 58 0.93 6.04 -6.62
C MET A 58 1.30 6.11 -8.09
N LEU A 59 1.82 5.02 -8.67
CA LEU A 59 2.11 4.93 -10.10
C LEU A 59 0.85 5.17 -10.94
N TYR A 60 -0.29 4.55 -10.55
CA TYR A 60 -1.58 4.79 -11.19
C TYR A 60 -1.97 6.27 -11.16
N GLY A 61 -1.84 6.92 -10.00
CA GLY A 61 -2.26 8.30 -9.80
C GLY A 61 -1.47 9.34 -10.58
N LEU A 62 -0.27 9.01 -11.08
CA LEU A 62 0.58 9.94 -11.82
C LEU A 62 -0.16 10.49 -13.07
N PRO A 63 -0.04 11.79 -13.39
CA PRO A 63 -0.76 12.40 -14.52
C PRO A 63 -0.47 11.74 -15.88
N MET A 64 0.73 11.19 -16.07
CA MET A 64 1.14 10.46 -17.27
C MET A 64 0.51 9.06 -17.42
N VAL A 65 -0.05 8.52 -16.33
CA VAL A 65 -0.74 7.23 -16.26
C VAL A 65 -2.25 7.44 -16.18
N HIS A 66 -2.75 8.12 -15.14
CA HIS A 66 -4.16 8.45 -14.97
C HIS A 66 -4.37 9.93 -14.57
N PRO A 67 -4.73 10.81 -15.53
CA PRO A 67 -4.96 12.22 -15.27
C PRO A 67 -6.00 12.51 -14.17
N HIS A 68 -5.81 13.62 -13.47
CA HIS A 68 -6.72 14.15 -12.44
C HIS A 68 -6.90 13.27 -11.18
N SER A 69 -5.99 12.34 -10.90
CA SER A 69 -6.06 11.43 -9.73
C SER A 69 -5.21 11.87 -8.54
N PHE A 70 -5.09 13.18 -8.31
CA PHE A 70 -4.23 13.72 -7.25
C PHE A 70 -4.57 13.17 -5.85
N LEU A 71 -5.86 13.03 -5.52
CA LEU A 71 -6.31 12.49 -4.23
C LEU A 71 -5.96 11.01 -4.02
N VAL A 72 -5.65 10.26 -5.09
CA VAL A 72 -5.14 8.89 -4.99
C VAL A 72 -3.65 8.92 -4.64
N ILE A 73 -2.89 9.85 -5.22
CA ILE A 73 -1.47 10.04 -4.88
C ILE A 73 -1.33 10.42 -3.40
N THR A 74 -2.12 11.39 -2.91
CA THR A 74 -1.96 11.91 -1.55
C THR A 74 -2.12 10.83 -0.50
N ILE A 75 -3.14 9.98 -0.61
CA ILE A 75 -3.38 8.93 0.37
C ILE A 75 -2.37 7.80 0.30
N ASN A 76 -1.96 7.39 -0.90
CA ASN A 76 -0.99 6.30 -1.04
C ASN A 76 0.43 6.76 -0.70
N ALA A 77 0.78 8.03 -0.93
CA ALA A 77 2.04 8.60 -0.49
C ALA A 77 2.10 8.69 1.05
N SER A 78 1.02 9.12 1.70
CA SER A 78 0.95 9.13 3.17
C SER A 78 0.96 7.72 3.75
N GLY A 79 0.24 6.77 3.15
CA GLY A 79 0.33 5.34 3.48
C GLY A 79 1.74 4.80 3.36
N MET A 80 2.42 5.05 2.24
CA MET A 80 3.81 4.63 2.02
C MET A 80 4.76 5.19 3.10
N VAL A 81 4.59 6.45 3.52
CA VAL A 81 5.39 7.04 4.62
C VAL A 81 5.14 6.30 5.93
N VAL A 82 3.89 5.99 6.25
CA VAL A 82 3.51 5.25 7.47
C VAL A 82 4.06 3.82 7.45
N GLU A 83 3.88 3.10 6.34
CA GLU A 83 4.37 1.72 6.19
C GLU A 83 5.90 1.64 6.22
N LEU A 84 6.60 2.60 5.63
CA LEU A 84 8.06 2.69 5.74
C LEU A 84 8.49 2.92 7.19
N ALA A 85 7.79 3.78 7.94
CA ALA A 85 8.09 3.98 9.36
C ALA A 85 7.90 2.69 10.18
N TYR A 86 6.83 1.94 9.93
CA TYR A 86 6.59 0.64 10.53
C TYR A 86 7.67 -0.38 10.17
N LEU A 87 8.04 -0.50 8.90
CA LEU A 87 9.10 -1.41 8.46
C LEU A 87 10.46 -1.03 9.05
N LEU A 88 10.79 0.25 9.18
CA LEU A 88 12.02 0.70 9.83
C LEU A 88 12.06 0.30 11.32
N LEU A 89 10.95 0.47 12.05
CA LEU A 89 10.84 0.00 13.43
C LEU A 89 10.94 -1.53 13.51
N PHE A 90 10.27 -2.25 12.60
CA PHE A 90 10.35 -3.71 12.52
C PHE A 90 11.81 -4.17 12.32
N LEU A 91 12.51 -3.57 11.36
CA LEU A 91 13.93 -3.84 11.07
C LEU A 91 14.84 -3.51 12.27
N ARG A 92 14.52 -2.48 13.04
CA ARG A 92 15.31 -2.10 14.23
C ARG A 92 15.30 -3.18 15.31
N TYR A 93 14.18 -3.87 15.50
CA TYR A 93 13.93 -4.83 16.57
C TYR A 93 13.89 -6.30 16.13
N SER A 94 14.17 -6.58 14.86
CA SER A 94 14.24 -7.93 14.29
C SER A 94 15.63 -8.56 14.38
N ASP A 95 15.71 -9.88 14.25
CA ASP A 95 16.97 -10.59 14.03
C ASP A 95 17.51 -10.39 12.59
N GLN A 96 18.77 -10.75 12.35
CA GLN A 96 19.42 -10.51 11.05
C GLN A 96 18.76 -11.24 9.88
N ARG A 97 18.21 -12.44 10.07
CA ARG A 97 17.56 -13.19 8.99
C ARG A 97 16.27 -12.50 8.57
N ALA A 98 15.47 -12.06 9.55
CA ALA A 98 14.26 -11.29 9.30
C ALA A 98 14.57 -9.96 8.60
N LYS A 99 15.63 -9.24 9.01
CA LYS A 99 16.06 -8.00 8.36
C LYS A 99 16.41 -8.20 6.89
N VAL A 100 17.27 -9.18 6.58
CA VAL A 100 17.67 -9.47 5.20
C VAL A 100 16.46 -9.82 4.36
N ARG A 101 15.54 -10.64 4.87
CA ARG A 101 14.30 -11.00 4.16
C ARG A 101 13.47 -9.77 3.83
N VAL A 102 13.21 -8.89 4.80
CA VAL A 102 12.41 -7.66 4.59
C VAL A 102 13.08 -6.74 3.59
N LEU A 103 14.39 -6.50 3.68
CA LEU A 103 15.12 -5.64 2.75
C LEU A 103 15.11 -6.19 1.31
N VAL A 104 15.27 -7.51 1.15
CA VAL A 104 15.18 -8.15 -0.17
C VAL A 104 13.77 -8.00 -0.74
N LEU A 105 12.72 -8.19 0.06
CA LEU A 105 11.35 -8.01 -0.39
C LEU A 105 11.08 -6.55 -0.80
N MET A 106 11.52 -5.56 -0.02
CA MET A 106 11.40 -4.15 -0.40
C MET A 106 12.11 -3.82 -1.73
N LEU A 107 13.29 -4.43 -1.97
CA LEU A 107 13.98 -4.29 -3.24
C LEU A 107 13.20 -4.92 -4.40
N VAL A 108 12.63 -6.11 -4.19
CA VAL A 108 11.77 -6.78 -5.18
C VAL A 108 10.55 -5.92 -5.50
N GLU A 109 9.87 -5.36 -4.49
CA GLU A 109 8.73 -4.45 -4.66
C GLU A 109 9.10 -3.23 -5.49
N LEU A 110 10.25 -2.61 -5.21
CA LEU A 110 10.75 -1.48 -5.99
C LEU A 110 10.99 -1.87 -7.46
N VAL A 111 11.64 -3.01 -7.70
CA VAL A 111 11.88 -3.53 -9.05
C VAL A 111 10.56 -3.80 -9.77
N VAL A 112 9.56 -4.36 -9.10
CA VAL A 112 8.23 -4.60 -9.67
C VAL A 112 7.56 -3.28 -10.06
N ILE A 113 7.54 -2.28 -9.16
CA ILE A 113 6.90 -0.98 -9.45
C ILE A 113 7.61 -0.28 -10.62
N VAL A 114 8.94 -0.25 -10.63
CA VAL A 114 9.73 0.33 -11.72
C VAL A 114 9.51 -0.43 -13.03
N GLY A 115 9.46 -1.78 -12.97
CA GLY A 115 9.18 -2.62 -14.13
C GLY A 115 7.80 -2.36 -14.73
N VAL A 116 6.75 -2.31 -13.89
CA VAL A 116 5.39 -1.97 -14.32
C VAL A 116 5.34 -0.56 -14.92
N ALA A 117 6.00 0.42 -14.30
CA ALA A 117 6.09 1.78 -14.82
C ALA A 117 6.78 1.81 -16.19
N PHE A 118 7.94 1.16 -16.31
CA PHE A 118 8.70 1.11 -17.56
C PHE A 118 7.89 0.47 -18.68
N LEU A 119 7.30 -0.71 -18.45
CA LEU A 119 6.48 -1.41 -19.44
C LEU A 119 5.25 -0.59 -19.84
N ALA A 120 4.53 -0.01 -18.87
CA ALA A 120 3.35 0.80 -19.17
C ALA A 120 3.70 2.06 -19.98
N LEU A 121 4.79 2.75 -19.65
CA LEU A 121 5.15 4.01 -20.30
C LEU A 121 5.76 3.81 -21.70
N THR A 122 6.44 2.69 -21.92
CA THR A 122 7.08 2.38 -23.21
C THR A 122 6.13 1.67 -24.18
N LEU A 123 5.32 0.73 -23.70
CA LEU A 123 4.46 -0.11 -24.55
C LEU A 123 3.04 0.44 -24.72
N ALA A 124 2.54 1.27 -23.79
CA ALA A 124 1.23 1.89 -23.91
C ALA A 124 1.34 3.38 -24.25
N HIS A 125 0.89 3.76 -25.44
CA HIS A 125 1.02 5.13 -25.96
C HIS A 125 -0.15 6.06 -25.58
N THR A 126 -1.23 5.53 -24.98
CA THR A 126 -2.38 6.33 -24.53
C THR A 126 -2.53 6.28 -23.02
N THR A 127 -2.95 7.39 -22.41
CA THR A 127 -3.28 7.45 -20.98
C THR A 127 -4.38 6.46 -20.61
N LYS A 128 -5.37 6.26 -21.49
CA LYS A 128 -6.43 5.25 -21.30
C LYS A 128 -5.85 3.84 -21.14
N LEU A 129 -4.93 3.43 -22.01
CA LEU A 129 -4.32 2.10 -21.93
C LEU A 129 -3.41 1.96 -20.71
N ARG A 130 -2.60 2.99 -20.40
CA ARG A 130 -1.76 3.01 -19.19
C ARG A 130 -2.59 2.89 -17.91
N SER A 131 -3.67 3.67 -17.82
CA SER A 131 -4.65 3.63 -16.73
C SER A 131 -5.22 2.23 -16.57
N THR A 132 -5.64 1.58 -17.65
CA THR A 132 -6.17 0.20 -17.58
C THR A 132 -5.11 -0.78 -17.09
N ILE A 133 -3.91 -0.78 -17.66
CA ILE A 133 -2.84 -1.73 -17.30
C ILE A 133 -2.45 -1.56 -15.83
N VAL A 134 -2.01 -0.36 -15.44
CA VAL A 134 -1.52 -0.09 -14.08
C VAL A 134 -2.65 -0.26 -13.07
N GLY A 135 -3.86 0.23 -13.40
CA GLY A 135 -5.03 0.11 -12.54
C GLY A 135 -5.46 -1.34 -12.31
N SER A 136 -5.43 -2.19 -13.33
CA SER A 136 -5.70 -3.62 -13.18
C SER A 136 -4.68 -4.31 -12.27
N VAL A 137 -3.39 -4.01 -12.42
CA VAL A 137 -2.34 -4.56 -11.56
C VAL A 137 -2.52 -4.11 -10.11
N ALA A 138 -2.73 -2.81 -9.87
CA ALA A 138 -2.99 -2.27 -8.54
C ALA A 138 -4.25 -2.89 -7.90
N MET A 139 -5.33 -3.05 -8.68
CA MET A 139 -6.57 -3.64 -8.21
C MET A 139 -6.40 -5.11 -7.82
N MET A 140 -5.69 -5.91 -8.62
CA MET A 140 -5.38 -7.31 -8.28
C MET A 140 -4.62 -7.40 -6.95
N GLY A 141 -3.59 -6.57 -6.76
CA GLY A 141 -2.87 -6.48 -5.50
C GLY A 141 -3.80 -6.14 -4.32
N ASN A 142 -4.72 -5.20 -4.53
CA ASN A 142 -5.69 -4.79 -3.51
C ASN A 142 -6.65 -5.94 -3.12
N VAL A 143 -7.13 -6.71 -4.10
CA VAL A 143 -7.98 -7.88 -3.84
C VAL A 143 -7.23 -8.96 -3.05
N ILE A 144 -5.96 -9.22 -3.41
CA ILE A 144 -5.12 -10.19 -2.69
C ILE A 144 -4.95 -9.80 -1.23
N MET A 145 -4.80 -8.50 -0.92
CA MET A 145 -4.67 -8.03 0.46
C MET A 145 -5.90 -8.35 1.33
N TYR A 146 -7.10 -8.50 0.75
CA TYR A 146 -8.29 -8.91 1.50
C TYR A 146 -8.26 -10.37 1.97
N ALA A 147 -7.30 -11.19 1.51
CA ALA A 147 -7.07 -12.51 2.07
C ALA A 147 -6.70 -12.44 3.57
N ALA A 148 -5.99 -11.39 4.01
CA ALA A 148 -5.59 -11.23 5.41
C ALA A 148 -6.77 -11.01 6.38
N PRO A 149 -7.68 -10.03 6.17
CA PRO A 149 -8.87 -9.93 7.01
C PRO A 149 -9.80 -11.15 6.87
N LEU A 150 -9.90 -11.75 5.67
CA LEU A 150 -10.70 -12.97 5.49
C LEU A 150 -10.19 -14.14 6.32
N SER A 151 -8.88 -14.35 6.42
CA SER A 151 -8.31 -15.43 7.24
C SER A 151 -8.64 -15.24 8.73
N VAL A 152 -8.65 -14.00 9.20
CA VAL A 152 -9.07 -13.64 10.57
C VAL A 152 -10.57 -13.86 10.78
N MET A 153 -11.42 -13.65 9.78
CA MET A 153 -12.87 -13.90 9.89
C MET A 153 -13.22 -15.39 9.88
N VAL A 154 -12.41 -16.24 9.24
CA VAL A 154 -12.64 -17.70 9.13
C VAL A 154 -12.03 -18.48 10.30
N SER A 155 -10.94 -18.00 10.88
CA SER A 155 -10.29 -18.65 12.04
C SER A 155 -11.16 -18.84 13.30
N PRO A 156 -12.15 -17.96 13.62
CA PRO A 156 -13.09 -18.18 14.71
C PRO A 156 -14.05 -19.36 14.50
N LEU A 157 -14.20 -19.85 13.26
CA LEU A 157 -15.13 -20.93 12.90
C LEU A 157 -14.48 -22.33 12.96
N SER A 158 -13.19 -22.44 13.30
CA SER A 158 -12.49 -23.71 13.50
C SER A 158 -12.44 -24.13 14.98
N ILE A 159 -13.59 -24.07 15.66
CA ILE A 159 -13.83 -24.73 16.96
C ILE A 159 -14.53 -26.07 16.68
#